data_AF-A0A179FL08-F1
#
_entry.id   AF-A0A179FL08-F1
#
_cell.length_a   1.000
_cell.length_b   1.000
_cell.length_c   1.000
_cell.angle_alpha   90.00
_cell.angle_beta   90.00
_cell.angle_gamma   90.00
#
_symmetry.space_group_name_H-M   'P 1'
#
loop_
_entity.id
_entity.type
_entity.pdbx_description
1 polymer ?
#
loop_
_entity_poly.entity_id
_entity_poly.type
_entity_poly.pdbx_seq_one_letter_code
_entity_poly.pdbx_strand_id
1 'polypeptide(L)'
;MVIGLLTITAIPTITGVGQAVSAQKRQNAESKEQEKINLAASFCDEEQNDVQATCFLKDGKIVLEFPGQNVHGHKFCGFHFKYPGEEQHLGLVSSIQDEPPMLNWIYVNRETRALGYGARKDTIGHIIGPWGWSEDERFLTLEGSPGGFIARKQEVDGAERWVLHWDPEMGSDVEEDEDEDEEEQGFVLLYRKPLLGMESSYVRDEEK
;
A
#
# COMPACT_ATOMS: atom_id res chain seq x y z
N MET A 1 42.21 -16.88 65.99
CA MET A 1 42.72 -15.79 65.13
C MET A 1 42.11 -15.93 63.74
N VAL A 2 41.42 -14.87 63.32
CA VAL A 2 41.20 -14.37 61.94
C VAL A 2 40.40 -15.21 60.91
N ILE A 3 39.37 -14.53 60.40
CA ILE A 3 38.40 -14.74 59.30
C ILE A 3 39.04 -14.91 57.91
N GLY A 4 38.36 -15.63 57.01
CA GLY A 4 38.64 -15.64 55.56
C GLY A 4 37.41 -15.97 54.71
N LEU A 5 36.57 -14.96 54.48
CA LEU A 5 35.46 -14.89 53.51
C LEU A 5 36.03 -14.64 52.10
N LEU A 6 35.65 -15.38 51.05
CA LEU A 6 35.78 -15.00 49.62
C LEU A 6 34.82 -15.89 48.78
N THR A 7 33.60 -15.43 48.48
CA THR A 7 33.18 -14.61 47.34
C THR A 7 32.80 -15.42 46.09
N ILE A 8 31.48 -15.47 45.91
CA ILE A 8 30.70 -15.65 44.69
C ILE A 8 31.46 -15.16 43.43
N THR A 9 31.73 -16.04 42.48
CA THR A 9 31.90 -15.65 41.08
C THR A 9 30.59 -15.92 40.36
N ALA A 10 29.71 -14.92 40.44
CA ALA A 10 28.53 -14.83 39.59
C ALA A 10 28.97 -14.91 38.13
N ILE A 11 28.26 -15.68 37.31
CA ILE A 11 28.29 -15.57 35.85
C ILE A 11 27.22 -14.52 35.51
N PRO A 12 27.57 -13.28 35.17
CA PRO A 12 26.58 -12.25 34.87
C PRO A 12 26.47 -12.12 33.36
N THR A 13 25.81 -13.06 32.66
CA THR A 13 25.73 -12.96 31.19
C THR A 13 24.47 -13.59 30.58
N ILE A 14 23.26 -13.27 31.02
CA ILE A 14 22.06 -13.39 30.17
C ILE A 14 21.10 -12.24 30.49
N THR A 15 21.34 -11.05 29.94
CA THR A 15 20.32 -9.97 29.92
C THR A 15 20.43 -9.03 28.70
N GLY A 16 21.30 -9.32 27.74
CA GLY A 16 21.53 -8.45 26.57
C GLY A 16 20.79 -8.84 25.28
N VAL A 17 20.34 -10.10 25.13
CA VAL A 17 19.85 -10.61 23.84
C VAL A 17 18.41 -10.21 23.51
N GLY A 18 17.54 -10.00 24.51
CA GLY A 18 16.14 -9.67 24.29
C GLY A 18 15.92 -8.27 23.68
N GLN A 19 16.72 -7.28 24.09
CA GLN A 19 16.61 -5.91 23.56
C GLN A 19 17.22 -5.77 22.17
N ALA A 20 18.25 -6.56 21.83
CA ALA A 20 18.82 -6.57 20.49
C ALA A 20 17.84 -7.14 19.45
N VAL A 21 17.11 -8.21 19.79
CA VAL A 21 16.11 -8.81 18.88
C VAL A 21 14.91 -7.90 18.68
N SER A 22 14.44 -7.20 19.72
CA SER A 22 13.33 -6.25 19.58
C SER A 22 13.73 -5.01 18.79
N ALA A 23 14.94 -4.49 18.98
CA ALA A 23 15.49 -3.39 18.19
C ALA A 23 15.69 -3.81 16.72
N GLN A 24 16.20 -5.01 16.46
CA GLN A 24 16.37 -5.54 15.10
C GLN A 24 15.03 -5.72 14.39
N LYS A 25 14.01 -6.30 15.07
CA LYS A 25 12.66 -6.44 14.50
C LYS A 25 12.04 -5.08 14.19
N ARG A 26 12.23 -4.09 15.06
CA ARG A 26 11.73 -2.72 14.85
C ARG A 26 12.43 -2.02 13.68
N GLN A 27 13.76 -2.12 13.59
CA GLN A 27 14.52 -1.57 12.45
C GLN A 27 14.16 -2.25 11.13
N ASN A 28 13.93 -3.57 11.16
CA ASN A 28 13.48 -4.31 9.98
C ASN A 28 12.07 -3.87 9.54
N ALA A 29 11.15 -3.63 10.48
CA ALA A 29 9.83 -3.10 10.18
C ALA A 29 9.89 -1.68 9.61
N GLU A 30 10.67 -0.78 10.23
CA GLU A 30 10.85 0.60 9.77
C GLU A 30 11.56 0.68 8.39
N SER A 31 12.41 -0.29 8.06
CA SER A 31 13.05 -0.39 6.74
C SER A 31 12.09 -0.92 5.68
N LYS A 32 11.21 -1.87 6.03
CA LYS A 32 10.15 -2.37 5.15
C LYS A 32 9.12 -1.30 4.81
N GLU A 33 8.76 -0.46 5.78
CA GLU A 33 7.81 0.65 5.56
C GLU A 33 8.32 1.69 4.55
N GLN A 34 9.65 1.82 4.41
CA GLN A 34 10.31 2.74 3.46
C GLN A 34 10.69 2.07 2.12
N GLU A 35 10.36 0.80 1.92
CA GLU A 35 10.61 0.11 0.65
C GLU A 35 9.67 0.67 -0.42
N LYS A 36 10.27 1.19 -1.51
CA LYS A 36 9.51 1.70 -2.65
C LYS A 36 8.85 0.54 -3.38
N ILE A 37 7.56 0.65 -3.61
CA ILE A 37 6.76 -0.34 -4.32
C ILE A 37 6.05 0.27 -5.51
N ASN A 38 5.89 -0.53 -6.56
CA ASN A 38 4.88 -0.24 -7.57
C ASN A 38 3.56 -0.88 -7.15
N LEU A 39 2.45 -0.26 -7.52
CA LEU A 39 1.13 -0.82 -7.29
C LEU A 39 0.58 -1.39 -8.61
N ALA A 40 -0.06 -2.54 -8.50
CA ALA A 40 -0.79 -3.16 -9.59
C ALA A 40 -2.17 -3.59 -9.11
N ALA A 41 -3.10 -3.70 -10.05
CA ALA A 41 -4.47 -4.14 -9.84
C ALA A 41 -4.70 -5.49 -10.54
N SER A 42 -5.45 -6.36 -9.90
CA SER A 42 -6.03 -7.59 -10.47
C SER A 42 -7.54 -7.47 -10.38
N PHE A 43 -8.25 -7.74 -11.48
CA PHE A 43 -9.71 -7.80 -11.45
C PHE A 43 -10.15 -9.09 -10.78
N CYS A 44 -11.23 -9.00 -9.99
CA CYS A 44 -11.81 -10.16 -9.29
C CYS A 44 -12.73 -10.99 -10.20
N ASP A 45 -13.07 -10.48 -11.38
CA ASP A 45 -13.90 -11.15 -12.38
C ASP A 45 -13.13 -12.30 -13.07
N GLU A 46 -13.81 -13.42 -13.30
CA GLU A 46 -13.24 -14.64 -13.88
C GLU A 46 -12.66 -14.41 -15.29
N GLU A 47 -13.25 -13.52 -16.08
CA GLU A 47 -12.78 -13.23 -17.44
C GLU A 47 -11.50 -12.37 -17.48
N GLN A 48 -11.29 -11.54 -16.45
CA GLN A 48 -10.21 -10.53 -16.42
C GLN A 48 -9.14 -10.79 -15.35
N ASN A 49 -9.26 -11.89 -14.59
CA ASN A 49 -8.35 -12.23 -13.48
C ASN A 49 -6.88 -12.35 -13.91
N ASP A 50 -6.63 -12.80 -15.15
CA ASP A 50 -5.27 -12.96 -15.67
C ASP A 50 -4.62 -11.62 -16.08
N VAL A 51 -5.40 -10.56 -16.21
CA VAL A 51 -4.92 -9.26 -16.72
C VAL A 51 -4.50 -8.36 -15.56
N GLN A 52 -3.18 -8.24 -15.39
CA GLN A 52 -2.58 -7.37 -14.40
C GLN A 52 -2.40 -5.95 -14.93
N ALA A 53 -3.13 -4.99 -14.37
CA ALA A 53 -2.95 -3.58 -14.70
C ALA A 53 -1.96 -2.90 -13.74
N THR A 54 -1.21 -1.92 -14.22
CA THR A 54 -0.26 -1.14 -13.41
C THR A 54 -0.88 0.20 -13.03
N CYS A 55 -0.68 0.66 -11.79
CA CYS A 55 -1.23 1.95 -11.34
C CYS A 55 -0.34 3.13 -11.77
N PHE A 56 -0.96 4.18 -12.29
CA PHE A 56 -0.33 5.44 -12.70
C PHE A 56 -1.05 6.63 -12.07
N LEU A 57 -0.30 7.69 -11.82
CA LEU A 57 -0.77 8.97 -11.31
C LEU A 57 -0.96 9.90 -12.50
N LYS A 58 -2.20 10.34 -12.72
CA LYS A 58 -2.56 11.23 -13.82
C LYS A 58 -3.70 12.15 -13.41
N ASP A 59 -3.55 13.45 -13.66
CA ASP A 59 -4.56 14.48 -13.44
C ASP A 59 -5.22 14.43 -12.05
N GLY A 60 -4.43 14.15 -11.02
CA GLY A 60 -4.90 14.08 -9.63
C GLY A 60 -5.61 12.78 -9.26
N LYS A 61 -5.73 11.82 -10.19
CA LYS A 61 -6.36 10.51 -9.99
C LYS A 61 -5.36 9.36 -10.16
N ILE A 62 -5.70 8.20 -9.60
CA ILE A 62 -4.97 6.96 -9.89
C ILE A 62 -5.68 6.19 -10.99
N VAL A 63 -4.99 6.00 -12.11
CA VAL A 63 -5.48 5.30 -13.30
C VAL A 63 -4.77 3.97 -13.49
N LEU A 64 -5.43 3.03 -14.15
CA LEU A 64 -4.88 1.71 -14.49
C LEU A 64 -4.37 1.71 -15.93
N GLU A 65 -3.16 1.20 -16.12
CA GLU A 65 -2.55 0.92 -17.43
C GLU A 65 -2.55 -0.59 -17.67
N PHE A 66 -3.25 -1.02 -18.72
CA PHE A 66 -3.25 -2.40 -19.17
C PHE A 66 -2.09 -2.68 -20.15
N PRO A 67 -1.64 -3.94 -20.28
CA PRO A 67 -0.62 -4.29 -21.27
C PRO A 67 -1.00 -3.81 -22.68
N GLY A 68 -0.11 -3.02 -23.31
CA GLY A 68 -0.33 -2.46 -24.65
C GLY A 68 -0.98 -1.07 -24.68
N GLN A 69 -1.44 -0.55 -23.54
CA GLN A 69 -1.79 0.86 -23.38
C GLN A 69 -0.56 1.69 -23.00
N ASN A 70 -0.65 3.00 -23.24
CA ASN A 70 0.39 3.95 -22.83
C ASN A 70 -0.28 5.11 -22.07
N VAL A 71 -0.09 5.13 -20.76
CA VAL A 71 -0.56 6.20 -19.90
C VAL A 71 0.55 7.24 -19.77
N HIS A 72 0.33 8.42 -20.35
CA HIS A 72 1.19 9.60 -20.16
C HIS A 72 1.02 10.20 -18.75
N GLY A 73 1.47 9.47 -17.73
CA GLY A 73 1.44 9.84 -16.31
C GLY A 73 2.69 9.34 -15.58
N HIS A 74 2.72 9.52 -14.26
CA HIS A 74 3.82 9.03 -13.43
C HIS A 74 3.46 7.64 -12.89
N LYS A 75 4.34 6.65 -13.08
CA LYS A 75 4.09 5.30 -12.57
C LYS A 75 4.08 5.33 -11.04
N PHE A 76 3.04 4.77 -10.42
CA PHE A 76 2.95 4.71 -8.97
C PHE A 76 4.21 4.10 -8.38
N CYS A 77 4.88 4.85 -7.52
CA CYS A 77 6.11 4.46 -6.84
C CYS A 77 6.03 5.01 -5.41
N GLY A 78 5.43 4.19 -4.55
CA GLY A 78 5.02 4.61 -3.23
C GLY A 78 5.61 3.79 -2.10
N PHE A 79 5.45 4.30 -0.89
CA PHE A 79 5.86 3.64 0.34
C PHE A 79 4.98 4.14 1.49
N HIS A 80 5.02 3.45 2.61
CA HIS A 80 4.22 3.82 3.77
C HIS A 80 4.94 4.90 4.57
N PHE A 81 4.21 5.90 5.01
CA PHE A 81 4.77 6.97 5.84
C PHE A 81 3.75 7.41 6.89
N LYS A 82 4.24 7.76 8.08
CA LYS A 82 3.36 8.21 9.17
C LYS A 82 2.70 9.52 8.80
N TYR A 83 1.36 9.52 8.75
CA TYR A 83 0.64 10.71 8.39
C TYR A 83 0.78 11.76 9.50
N PRO A 84 1.11 13.03 9.18
CA PRO A 84 1.22 14.10 10.15
C PRO A 84 -0.16 14.53 10.64
N GLY A 85 -0.74 13.77 11.57
CA GLY A 85 -2.01 14.03 12.24
C GLY A 85 -1.95 13.62 13.72
N GLU A 86 -3.04 13.83 14.46
CA GLU A 86 -3.09 13.46 15.89
C GLU A 86 -2.99 11.94 16.10
N GLU A 87 -3.70 11.18 15.27
CA GLU A 87 -3.71 9.71 15.36
C GLU A 87 -2.44 9.05 14.80
N GLN A 88 -1.62 9.80 14.05
CA GLN A 88 -0.37 9.33 13.41
C GLN A 88 -0.49 7.96 12.72
N HIS A 89 -1.65 7.68 12.12
CA HIS A 89 -1.87 6.43 11.40
C HIS A 89 -0.94 6.31 10.18
N LEU A 90 -0.80 5.08 9.68
CA LEU A 90 0.02 4.81 8.52
C LEU A 90 -0.68 5.38 7.27
N GLY A 91 0.02 6.26 6.56
CA GLY A 91 -0.40 6.84 5.30
C GLY A 91 0.37 6.20 4.14
N LEU A 92 -0.13 6.41 2.92
CA LEU A 92 0.55 6.00 1.69
C LEU A 92 1.00 7.25 0.92
N VAL A 93 2.25 7.28 0.50
CA VAL A 93 2.80 8.35 -0.34
C VAL A 93 3.31 7.77 -1.65
N SER A 94 3.26 8.54 -2.72
CA SER A 94 3.91 8.19 -3.99
C SER A 94 4.71 9.37 -4.54
N SER A 95 5.79 9.07 -5.24
CA SER A 95 6.42 10.06 -6.13
C SER A 95 5.47 10.42 -7.26
N ILE A 96 5.47 11.70 -7.67
CA ILE A 96 4.68 12.21 -8.80
C ILE A 96 5.55 12.72 -9.96
N GLN A 97 6.86 12.83 -9.72
CA GLN A 97 7.86 13.22 -10.69
C GLN A 97 9.20 12.61 -10.27
N ASP A 98 10.11 12.41 -11.22
CA ASP A 98 11.39 11.74 -10.94
C ASP A 98 12.44 12.71 -10.38
N GLU A 99 12.55 13.93 -10.93
CA GLU A 99 13.63 14.86 -10.59
C GLU A 99 13.18 16.33 -10.51
N PRO A 100 13.26 17.00 -9.33
CA PRO A 100 13.49 16.39 -8.01
C PRO A 100 12.27 15.55 -7.59
N PRO A 101 12.41 14.43 -6.89
CA PRO A 101 11.26 13.62 -6.51
C PRO A 101 10.33 14.40 -5.58
N MET A 102 9.10 14.63 -6.03
CA MET A 102 8.03 15.22 -5.22
C MET A 102 7.11 14.10 -4.75
N LEU A 103 6.72 14.15 -3.48
CA LEU A 103 5.86 13.15 -2.86
C LEU A 103 4.48 13.75 -2.59
N ASN A 104 3.44 13.03 -2.99
CA ASN A 104 2.06 13.30 -2.62
C ASN A 104 1.49 12.15 -1.80
N TRP A 105 0.57 12.50 -0.92
CA TRP A 105 -0.24 11.56 -0.15
C TRP A 105 -1.32 10.97 -1.04
N ILE A 106 -1.56 9.68 -0.87
CA ILE A 106 -2.67 8.98 -1.50
C ILE A 106 -3.87 9.02 -0.54
N TYR A 107 -5.02 9.39 -1.09
CA TYR A 107 -6.25 9.53 -0.33
C TYR A 107 -7.44 9.12 -1.20
N VAL A 108 -8.57 8.83 -0.55
CA VAL A 108 -9.86 8.62 -1.22
C VAL A 108 -10.69 9.87 -1.03
N ASN A 109 -11.09 10.49 -2.14
CA ASN A 109 -11.99 11.63 -2.10
C ASN A 109 -13.34 11.16 -1.53
N ARG A 110 -13.79 11.81 -0.45
CA ARG A 110 -15.01 11.42 0.25
C ARG A 110 -16.29 11.61 -0.58
N GLU A 111 -16.29 12.58 -1.49
CA GLU A 111 -17.45 12.90 -2.33
C GLU A 111 -17.51 11.97 -3.55
N THR A 112 -16.39 11.82 -4.26
CA THR A 112 -16.36 11.04 -5.52
C THR A 112 -15.98 9.58 -5.34
N ARG A 113 -15.49 9.19 -4.16
CA ARG A 113 -14.89 7.88 -3.87
C ARG A 113 -13.65 7.54 -4.71
N ALA A 114 -13.18 8.43 -5.58
CA ALA A 114 -12.00 8.20 -6.40
C ALA A 114 -10.72 8.29 -5.56
N LEU A 115 -9.76 7.42 -5.84
CA LEU A 115 -8.40 7.54 -5.32
C LEU A 115 -7.71 8.72 -6.01
N GLY A 116 -7.20 9.63 -5.19
CA GLY A 116 -6.45 10.79 -5.62
C GLY A 116 -5.09 10.90 -4.94
N TYR A 117 -4.31 11.85 -5.41
CA TYR A 117 -3.00 12.15 -4.85
C TYR A 117 -2.78 13.66 -4.73
N GLY A 118 -2.29 14.11 -3.59
CA GLY A 118 -2.15 15.55 -3.30
C GLY A 118 -1.19 15.87 -2.17
N ALA A 119 -0.96 17.15 -1.94
CA ALA A 119 -0.24 17.59 -0.75
C ALA A 119 -1.13 17.41 0.48
N ARG A 120 -0.55 17.49 1.68
CA ARG A 120 -1.28 17.33 2.95
C ARG A 120 -2.52 18.26 3.09
N LYS A 121 -2.48 19.45 2.49
CA LYS A 121 -3.61 20.37 2.52
C LYS A 121 -4.81 19.86 1.71
N ASP A 122 -4.54 19.08 0.66
CA ASP A 122 -5.54 18.56 -0.28
C ASP A 122 -6.21 17.30 0.27
N THR A 123 -5.60 16.67 1.29
CA THR A 123 -6.13 15.46 1.92
C THR A 123 -7.08 15.74 3.10
N ILE A 124 -7.27 17.01 3.47
CA ILE A 124 -8.11 17.40 4.62
C ILE A 124 -9.59 17.10 4.31
N GLY A 125 -10.25 16.34 5.19
CA GLY A 125 -11.67 15.96 5.02
C GLY A 125 -11.89 14.73 4.14
N HIS A 126 -10.81 14.13 3.63
CA HIS A 126 -10.81 12.90 2.85
C HIS A 126 -10.32 11.71 3.67
N ILE A 127 -10.50 10.51 3.13
CA ILE A 127 -10.04 9.27 3.78
C ILE A 127 -8.58 9.07 3.41
N ILE A 128 -7.71 9.04 4.41
CA ILE A 128 -6.25 9.08 4.24
C ILE A 128 -5.56 7.84 4.81
N GLY A 129 -6.34 6.87 5.26
CA GLY A 129 -5.85 5.68 5.93
C GLY A 129 -6.78 5.24 7.06
N PRO A 130 -6.33 4.28 7.90
CA PRO A 130 -4.99 3.68 7.85
C PRO A 130 -4.80 2.85 6.57
N TRP A 131 -3.70 3.13 5.86
CA TRP A 131 -3.22 2.26 4.79
C TRP A 131 -2.38 1.13 5.38
N GLY A 132 -2.39 -0.04 4.75
CA GLY A 132 -1.56 -1.16 5.18
C GLY A 132 -1.50 -2.28 4.18
N TRP A 133 -1.16 -3.46 4.68
CA TRP A 133 -1.20 -4.71 3.92
C TRP A 133 -2.13 -5.72 4.61
N SER A 134 -2.64 -6.66 3.83
CA SER A 134 -3.29 -7.86 4.33
C SER A 134 -2.31 -8.70 5.17
N GLU A 135 -2.82 -9.64 5.96
CA GLU A 135 -2.00 -10.48 6.85
C GLU A 135 -0.91 -11.28 6.11
N ASP A 136 -1.17 -11.65 4.85
CA ASP A 136 -0.23 -12.34 3.97
C ASP A 136 0.72 -11.39 3.22
N GLU A 137 0.67 -10.09 3.52
CA GLU A 137 1.42 -9.01 2.88
C GLU A 137 1.30 -8.95 1.34
N ARG A 138 0.17 -9.43 0.79
CA ARG A 138 -0.07 -9.45 -0.66
C ARG A 138 -0.85 -8.26 -1.15
N PHE A 139 -1.94 -7.94 -0.46
CA PHE A 139 -2.92 -6.95 -0.90
C PHE A 139 -2.84 -5.67 -0.07
N LEU A 140 -2.93 -4.53 -0.73
CA LEU A 140 -3.02 -3.23 -0.09
C LEU A 140 -4.36 -3.15 0.64
N THR A 141 -4.33 -2.69 1.89
CA THR A 141 -5.53 -2.50 2.70
C THR A 141 -5.77 -1.03 2.96
N LEU A 142 -7.05 -0.66 3.04
CA LEU A 142 -7.50 0.64 3.54
C LEU A 142 -8.51 0.38 4.66
N GLU A 143 -8.31 1.06 5.80
CA GLU A 143 -9.06 0.81 7.04
C GLU A 143 -8.99 -0.67 7.51
N GLY A 144 -7.91 -1.36 7.15
CA GLY A 144 -7.68 -2.77 7.49
C GLY A 144 -8.39 -3.79 6.58
N SER A 145 -9.15 -3.35 5.58
CA SER A 145 -9.78 -4.23 4.59
C SER A 145 -9.02 -4.24 3.26
N PRO A 146 -8.73 -5.41 2.66
CA PRO A 146 -8.16 -5.49 1.30
C PRO A 146 -9.21 -5.29 0.21
N GLY A 147 -10.50 -5.30 0.56
CA GLY A 147 -11.63 -5.13 -0.36
C GLY A 147 -12.09 -3.67 -0.49
N GLY A 148 -13.13 -3.49 -1.32
CA GLY A 148 -13.77 -2.20 -1.57
C GLY A 148 -13.12 -1.38 -2.68
N PHE A 149 -12.02 -1.84 -3.29
CA PHE A 149 -11.44 -1.16 -4.45
C PHE A 149 -12.20 -1.51 -5.73
N ILE A 150 -12.57 -0.48 -6.48
CA ILE A 150 -13.36 -0.58 -7.71
C ILE A 150 -12.62 0.19 -8.80
N ALA A 151 -12.46 -0.40 -9.97
CA ALA A 151 -12.02 0.31 -11.16
C ALA A 151 -13.26 0.73 -11.95
N ARG A 152 -13.37 2.02 -12.29
CA ARG A 152 -14.45 2.56 -13.14
C ARG A 152 -13.88 3.23 -14.36
N LYS A 153 -14.45 2.98 -15.53
CA LYS A 153 -14.04 3.62 -16.78
C LYS A 153 -14.58 5.04 -16.84
N GLN A 154 -13.68 6.01 -16.99
CA GLN A 154 -14.02 7.43 -17.03
C GLN A 154 -13.13 8.17 -18.02
N GLU A 155 -13.63 9.24 -18.62
CA GLU A 155 -12.82 10.14 -19.43
C GLU A 155 -11.81 10.90 -18.55
N VAL A 156 -10.52 10.69 -18.80
CA VAL A 156 -9.39 11.37 -18.15
C VAL A 156 -8.39 11.79 -19.22
N ASP A 157 -8.05 13.07 -19.27
CA ASP A 157 -7.16 13.67 -20.29
C ASP A 157 -7.68 13.46 -21.73
N GLY A 158 -9.01 13.49 -21.92
CA GLY A 158 -9.66 13.27 -23.22
C GLY A 158 -9.57 11.83 -23.76
N ALA A 159 -9.26 10.85 -22.90
CA ALA A 159 -9.28 9.43 -23.22
C ALA A 159 -10.01 8.63 -22.14
N GLU A 160 -10.70 7.57 -22.52
CA GLU A 160 -11.30 6.64 -21.55
C GLU A 160 -10.21 5.87 -20.80
N ARG A 161 -10.24 5.94 -19.47
CA ARG A 161 -9.29 5.26 -18.60
C ARG A 161 -10.01 4.66 -17.40
N TRP A 162 -9.47 3.55 -16.92
CA TRP A 162 -9.92 2.93 -15.69
C TRP A 162 -9.33 3.69 -14.49
N VAL A 163 -10.21 4.27 -13.67
CA VAL A 163 -9.86 5.06 -12.50
C VAL A 163 -10.19 4.26 -11.25
N LEU A 164 -9.24 4.21 -10.31
CA LEU A 164 -9.45 3.54 -9.03
C LEU A 164 -10.34 4.36 -8.11
N HIS A 165 -11.29 3.67 -7.50
CA HIS A 165 -12.20 4.15 -6.47
C HIS A 165 -12.15 3.21 -5.27
N TRP A 166 -12.63 3.69 -4.13
CA TRP A 166 -12.79 2.85 -2.94
C TRP A 166 -14.11 3.12 -2.24
N ASP A 167 -14.88 2.07 -2.06
CA ASP A 167 -16.12 2.06 -1.32
C ASP A 167 -16.22 0.76 -0.50
N PRO A 168 -16.16 0.83 0.85
CA PRO A 168 -16.21 -0.36 1.70
C PRO A 168 -17.62 -0.99 1.77
N GLU A 169 -18.67 -0.26 1.38
CA GLU A 169 -20.05 -0.74 1.43
C GLU A 169 -20.44 -1.52 0.16
N MET A 170 -19.75 -1.26 -0.95
CA MET A 170 -19.83 -2.06 -2.18
C MET A 170 -19.01 -3.34 -1.98
N GLY A 171 -19.62 -4.34 -1.33
CA GLY A 171 -19.03 -5.68 -1.18
C GLY A 171 -18.90 -6.39 -2.54
N SER A 172 -18.15 -7.49 -2.58
CA SER A 172 -18.00 -8.37 -3.76
C SER A 172 -19.30 -9.07 -4.21
N ASP A 173 -20.42 -8.80 -3.53
CA ASP A 173 -21.72 -9.47 -3.70
C ASP A 173 -22.76 -8.55 -4.35
N VAL A 174 -22.34 -7.44 -4.96
CA VAL A 174 -23.23 -6.62 -5.78
C VAL A 174 -23.45 -7.36 -7.09
N GLU A 175 -24.66 -7.90 -7.27
CA GLU A 175 -25.14 -8.37 -8.57
C GLU A 175 -24.91 -7.21 -9.56
N GLU A 176 -24.20 -7.48 -10.67
CA GLU A 176 -24.08 -6.52 -11.75
C GLU A 176 -25.49 -6.23 -12.24
N ASP A 177 -26.08 -5.13 -11.79
CA ASP A 177 -27.32 -4.63 -12.35
C ASP A 177 -27.01 -4.28 -13.81
N GLU A 178 -27.50 -5.12 -14.74
CA GLU A 178 -27.42 -4.93 -16.20
C GLU A 178 -28.27 -3.71 -16.64
N ASP A 179 -28.05 -2.54 -16.03
CA ASP A 179 -28.58 -1.30 -16.53
C ASP A 179 -27.65 -0.80 -17.66
N GLU A 180 -28.17 -0.76 -18.88
CA GLU A 180 -27.48 -0.43 -20.15
C GLU A 180 -26.80 0.96 -20.20
N ASP A 181 -26.84 1.73 -19.10
CA ASP A 181 -26.27 3.08 -18.96
C ASP A 181 -25.19 3.19 -17.84
N GLU A 182 -24.84 2.10 -17.12
CA GLU A 182 -23.81 2.16 -16.07
C GLU A 182 -22.38 2.10 -16.65
N GLU A 183 -21.54 3.06 -16.23
CA GLU A 183 -20.11 3.12 -16.56
C GLU A 183 -19.44 1.76 -16.24
N GLU A 184 -18.75 1.15 -17.22
CA GLU A 184 -18.03 -0.12 -17.05
C GLU A 184 -17.21 -0.08 -15.73
N GLN A 185 -17.58 -0.94 -14.78
CA GLN A 185 -16.95 -1.03 -13.47
C GLN A 185 -16.55 -2.46 -13.14
N GLY A 186 -15.51 -2.63 -12.34
CA GLY A 186 -15.06 -3.95 -11.90
C GLY A 186 -14.35 -3.90 -10.56
N PHE A 187 -14.58 -4.91 -9.72
CA PHE A 187 -13.88 -5.05 -8.46
C PHE A 187 -12.43 -5.42 -8.69
N VAL A 188 -11.53 -4.77 -7.95
CA VAL A 188 -10.09 -5.02 -8.07
C VAL A 188 -9.44 -5.25 -6.72
N LEU A 189 -8.39 -6.06 -6.71
CA LEU A 189 -7.45 -6.16 -5.60
C LEU A 189 -6.14 -5.49 -5.98
N LEU A 190 -5.63 -4.64 -5.09
CA LEU A 190 -4.39 -3.92 -5.29
C LEU A 190 -3.25 -4.68 -4.60
N TYR A 191 -2.12 -4.89 -5.27
CA TYR A 191 -0.98 -5.62 -4.73
C TYR A 191 0.34 -4.95 -5.12
N ARG A 192 1.38 -5.20 -4.31
CA ARG A 192 2.73 -4.67 -4.57
C ARG A 192 3.41 -5.45 -5.69
N LYS A 193 4.00 -4.73 -6.65
CA LYS A 193 5.01 -5.24 -7.56
C LYS A 193 6.38 -4.71 -7.11
N PRO A 194 7.31 -5.58 -6.70
CA PRO A 194 8.65 -5.16 -6.32
C PRO A 194 9.33 -4.46 -7.51
N LEU A 195 10.17 -3.46 -7.21
CA LEU A 195 11.03 -2.85 -8.22
C LEU A 195 12.05 -3.91 -8.69
N LEU A 196 12.27 -4.03 -10.01
CA LEU A 196 13.20 -5.02 -10.57
C LEU A 196 14.57 -4.93 -9.86
N GLY A 197 15.02 -6.05 -9.27
CA GLY A 197 16.24 -6.13 -8.47
C GLY A 197 16.03 -6.21 -6.95
N MET A 198 14.78 -6.13 -6.48
CA MET A 198 14.38 -6.32 -5.07
C MET A 198 13.48 -7.56 -4.94
N GLU A 199 14.00 -8.74 -5.27
CA GLU A 199 13.37 -10.00 -4.85
C GLU A 199 13.84 -10.33 -3.43
N SER A 200 13.07 -9.90 -2.42
CA SER A 200 13.28 -10.40 -1.05
C SER A 200 12.65 -11.80 -0.94
N SER A 201 13.34 -12.82 -1.43
CA SER A 201 13.01 -14.19 -1.08
C SER A 201 13.41 -14.40 0.39
N TYR A 202 12.43 -14.36 1.30
CA TYR A 202 12.66 -14.84 2.65
C TYR A 202 12.83 -16.36 2.61
N VAL A 203 14.06 -16.84 2.73
CA VAL A 203 14.34 -18.21 3.18
C VAL A 203 13.85 -18.27 4.63
N ARG A 204 12.75 -19.00 4.87
CA ARG A 204 12.44 -19.42 6.23
C ARG A 204 13.52 -20.43 6.61
N ASP A 205 14.38 -20.05 7.56
CA ASP A 205 15.20 -21.03 8.26
C ASP A 205 14.23 -21.98 9.00
N GLU A 206 14.01 -23.15 8.42
CA GLU A 206 13.43 -24.28 9.13
C GLU A 206 14.46 -24.74 10.17
N GLU A 207 14.24 -24.36 11.42
CA GLU A 207 14.98 -24.90 12.56
C GLU A 207 14.81 -26.43 12.61
N LYS A 208 15.94 -27.14 12.64
CA LYS A 208 16.04 -28.58 12.88
C LYS A 208 16.64 -28.85 14.25
#